data_AF-A0A6V8L714-F1
#
_entry.id   AF-A0A6V8L714-F1
#
_cell.length_a   1.000
_cell.length_b   1.000
_cell.length_c   1.000
_cell.angle_alpha   90.00
_cell.angle_beta   90.00
_cell.angle_gamma   90.00
#
_symmetry.space_group_name_H-M   'P 1'
#
loop_
_entity.id
_entity.type
_entity.pdbx_description
1 polymer ?
#
loop_
_entity_poly.entity_id
_entity_poly.type
_entity_poly.pdbx_seq_one_letter_code
_entity_poly.pdbx_strand_id
1 'polypeptide(L)'
;MLRPLAVALVAAVTVALGGPALAAPNTDDEGGTKTLRAALEAAAKGHVEAKAKLDNSKKRQLELSLELRRVEDELAVVSNQVAALAAQSYRIGRLTPVAMLLNSASPDDFMERASALDVLAQRDGTAMRRLTEAREAVTRTKAAIDNEVREQAKQVAIMAKKKQDAERALGAANGNAAGGFVDANSALAKPAPRNSDGSWPTEKCIVDDPTTSGCITARTLHAFNQARANNFKRYASCHRSGGGGEHPKGRACDFAAATGGFENVNATGDDKEYGDRLAAFFVKNASRLGVMYVIWYREIWMPGTGWESYSGSGGPAATHTNHVHLSML
;
A
#
# COMPACT_ATOMS: atom_id res chain seq x y z
N MET A 1 30.19 84.59 -11.16
CA MET A 1 30.89 83.48 -11.84
C MET A 1 30.82 82.27 -10.93
N LEU A 2 30.19 81.19 -11.41
CA LEU A 2 29.75 80.02 -10.64
C LEU A 2 30.92 79.08 -10.24
N ARG A 3 30.81 78.50 -9.04
CA ARG A 3 31.69 77.44 -8.48
C ARG A 3 31.29 76.06 -9.04
N PRO A 4 32.23 75.16 -9.42
CA PRO A 4 31.88 73.78 -9.75
C PRO A 4 31.96 72.85 -8.53
N LEU A 5 30.91 72.04 -8.35
CA LEU A 5 30.82 70.91 -7.44
C LEU A 5 31.64 69.72 -7.97
N ALA A 6 32.45 69.10 -7.11
CA ALA A 6 33.06 67.80 -7.39
C ALA A 6 32.14 66.68 -6.88
N VAL A 7 31.72 65.78 -7.77
CA VAL A 7 30.94 64.58 -7.44
C VAL A 7 31.87 63.38 -7.47
N ALA A 8 32.08 62.76 -6.30
CA ALA A 8 32.80 61.50 -6.15
C ALA A 8 31.87 60.32 -6.46
N LEU A 9 32.24 59.50 -7.45
CA LEU A 9 31.62 58.20 -7.70
C LEU A 9 32.12 57.17 -6.68
N VAL A 10 31.24 56.69 -5.81
CA VAL A 10 31.49 55.53 -4.95
C VAL A 10 30.97 54.29 -5.69
N ALA A 11 31.87 53.39 -6.07
CA ALA A 11 31.52 52.07 -6.58
C ALA A 11 31.13 51.16 -5.40
N ALA A 12 29.85 50.82 -5.30
CA ALA A 12 29.36 49.84 -4.33
C ALA A 12 29.63 48.42 -4.84
N VAL A 13 30.60 47.74 -4.25
CA VAL A 13 30.78 46.29 -4.39
C VAL A 13 29.78 45.61 -3.45
N THR A 14 28.71 45.07 -3.99
CA THR A 14 27.78 44.21 -3.26
C THR A 14 28.36 42.80 -3.19
N VAL A 15 28.87 42.43 -2.01
CA VAL A 15 29.18 41.04 -1.67
C VAL A 15 27.86 40.30 -1.50
N ALA A 16 27.50 39.45 -2.47
CA ALA A 16 26.37 38.54 -2.34
C ALA A 16 26.75 37.40 -1.39
N LEU A 17 26.19 37.40 -0.19
CA LEU A 17 26.17 36.22 0.68
C LEU A 17 25.26 35.18 0.01
N GLY A 18 25.86 34.16 -0.61
CA GLY A 18 25.15 33.08 -1.28
C GLY A 18 24.40 32.20 -0.29
N GLY A 19 23.08 32.38 -0.22
CA GLY A 19 22.17 31.34 0.29
C GLY A 19 22.02 30.22 -0.74
N PRO A 20 21.66 28.99 -0.31
CA PRO A 20 21.41 27.90 -1.24
C PRO A 20 20.28 28.27 -2.20
N ALA A 21 20.50 28.05 -3.50
CA ALA A 21 19.50 28.30 -4.53
C ALA A 21 18.25 27.45 -4.29
N LEU A 22 17.06 28.06 -4.40
CA LEU A 22 15.77 27.38 -4.29
C LEU A 22 15.52 26.49 -5.51
N ALA A 23 14.85 25.34 -5.31
CA ALA A 23 14.40 24.46 -6.39
C ALA A 23 13.33 25.16 -7.24
N ALA A 24 13.75 25.80 -8.33
CA ALA A 24 12.94 26.56 -9.28
C ALA A 24 12.06 27.69 -8.66
N PRO A 25 11.78 28.79 -9.40
CA PRO A 25 10.77 29.76 -8.98
C PRO A 25 9.39 29.09 -8.82
N ASN A 26 8.45 29.73 -8.11
CA ASN A 26 7.05 29.29 -7.82
C ASN A 26 6.15 29.04 -9.06
N THR A 27 6.73 28.78 -10.23
CA THR A 27 6.10 28.34 -11.46
C THR A 27 5.83 26.83 -11.43
N ASP A 28 4.89 26.35 -12.25
CA ASP A 28 4.39 24.96 -12.32
C ASP A 28 5.41 23.93 -12.90
N ASP A 29 6.68 24.06 -12.53
CA ASP A 29 7.83 23.45 -13.19
C ASP A 29 8.26 22.09 -12.57
N GLU A 30 7.31 21.31 -12.06
CA GLU A 30 7.52 19.90 -11.65
C GLU A 30 7.70 18.94 -12.85
N GLY A 31 7.97 19.46 -14.05
CA GLY A 31 8.02 18.70 -15.31
C GLY A 31 6.64 18.13 -15.72
N GLY A 32 6.38 17.96 -17.02
CA GLY A 32 5.07 17.47 -17.49
C GLY A 32 3.90 18.44 -17.28
N THR A 33 2.68 18.03 -17.66
CA THR A 33 1.46 18.86 -17.55
C THR A 33 0.67 18.55 -16.27
N LYS A 34 -0.15 19.50 -15.78
CA LYS A 34 -1.07 19.24 -14.65
C LYS A 34 -1.96 18.01 -14.88
N THR A 35 -2.46 17.85 -16.10
CA THR A 35 -3.28 16.70 -16.51
C THR A 35 -2.49 15.39 -16.41
N LEU A 36 -1.24 15.38 -16.86
CA LEU A 36 -0.35 14.22 -16.72
C LEU A 36 -0.17 13.86 -15.25
N ARG A 37 0.21 14.82 -14.40
CA ARG A 37 0.44 14.57 -12.98
C ARG A 37 -0.81 14.05 -12.26
N ALA A 38 -1.98 14.60 -12.56
CA ALA A 38 -3.25 14.11 -12.01
C ALA A 38 -3.58 12.67 -12.45
N ALA A 39 -3.29 12.33 -13.72
CA ALA A 39 -3.48 10.97 -14.21
C ALA A 39 -2.53 9.97 -13.53
N LEU A 40 -1.26 10.35 -13.35
CA LEU A 40 -0.25 9.54 -12.65
C LEU A 40 -0.59 9.36 -11.17
N GLU A 41 -1.03 10.42 -10.48
CA GLU A 41 -1.54 10.36 -9.10
C GLU A 41 -2.69 9.35 -8.99
N ALA A 42 -3.71 9.48 -9.85
CA ALA A 42 -4.87 8.58 -9.84
C ALA A 42 -4.49 7.12 -10.16
N ALA A 43 -3.52 6.91 -11.06
CA ALA A 43 -3.04 5.60 -11.43
C ALA A 43 -2.26 4.94 -10.27
N ALA A 44 -1.28 5.64 -9.70
CA ALA A 44 -0.46 5.17 -8.60
C ALA A 44 -1.31 4.86 -7.35
N LYS A 45 -2.19 5.79 -6.95
CA LYS A 45 -3.10 5.60 -5.82
C LYS A 45 -4.01 4.40 -6.03
N GLY A 46 -4.65 4.30 -7.20
CA GLY A 46 -5.51 3.17 -7.54
C GLY A 46 -4.78 1.82 -7.54
N HIS A 47 -3.54 1.79 -8.05
CA HIS A 47 -2.71 0.58 -8.04
C HIS A 47 -2.36 0.15 -6.61
N VAL A 48 -1.90 1.08 -5.77
CA VAL A 48 -1.50 0.77 -4.39
C VAL A 48 -2.69 0.35 -3.53
N GLU A 49 -3.85 0.99 -3.69
CA GLU A 49 -5.09 0.59 -3.01
C GLU A 49 -5.55 -0.80 -3.43
N ALA A 50 -5.54 -1.09 -4.74
CA ALA A 50 -5.92 -2.41 -5.25
C ALA A 50 -4.96 -3.50 -4.75
N LYS A 51 -3.66 -3.22 -4.71
CA LYS A 51 -2.67 -4.15 -4.15
C LYS A 51 -2.88 -4.40 -2.67
N ALA A 52 -3.17 -3.37 -1.87
CA ALA A 52 -3.47 -3.55 -0.45
C ALA A 52 -4.70 -4.45 -0.23
N LYS A 53 -5.77 -4.23 -1.01
CA LYS A 53 -6.98 -5.07 -0.99
C LYS A 53 -6.69 -6.52 -1.39
N LEU A 54 -5.89 -6.72 -2.43
CA LEU A 54 -5.44 -8.04 -2.88
C LEU A 54 -4.68 -8.78 -1.77
N ASP A 55 -3.70 -8.11 -1.15
CA ASP A 55 -2.86 -8.72 -0.12
C ASP A 55 -3.69 -9.08 1.14
N ASN A 56 -4.67 -8.26 1.51
CA ASN A 56 -5.59 -8.59 2.61
C ASN A 56 -6.56 -9.71 2.27
N SER A 57 -7.09 -9.74 1.05
CA SER A 57 -7.96 -10.82 0.58
C SER A 57 -7.23 -12.17 0.61
N LYS A 58 -5.94 -12.20 0.25
CA LYS A 58 -5.10 -13.40 0.37
C LYS A 58 -4.91 -13.86 1.82
N LYS A 59 -4.75 -12.93 2.77
CA LYS A 59 -4.68 -13.28 4.20
C LYS A 59 -5.99 -13.88 4.69
N ARG A 60 -7.13 -13.26 4.38
CA ARG A 60 -8.45 -13.79 4.74
C ARG A 60 -8.73 -15.15 4.09
N GLN A 61 -8.33 -15.33 2.84
CA GLN A 61 -8.44 -16.63 2.16
C GLN A 61 -7.64 -17.71 2.91
N LEU A 62 -6.44 -17.41 3.39
CA LEU A 62 -5.63 -18.33 4.19
C LEU A 62 -6.33 -18.69 5.51
N GLU A 63 -6.86 -17.69 6.23
CA GLU A 63 -7.61 -17.88 7.47
C GLU A 63 -8.84 -18.77 7.25
N LEU A 64 -9.64 -18.47 6.22
CA LEU A 64 -10.81 -19.27 5.84
C LEU A 64 -10.42 -20.69 5.40
N SER A 65 -9.25 -20.87 4.76
CA SER A 65 -8.77 -22.20 4.37
C SER A 65 -8.39 -23.05 5.58
N LEU A 66 -7.86 -22.43 6.64
CA LEU A 66 -7.59 -23.10 7.91
C LEU A 66 -8.90 -23.43 8.64
N GLU A 67 -9.86 -22.51 8.64
CA GLU A 67 -11.19 -22.76 9.18
C GLU A 67 -11.90 -23.89 8.44
N LEU A 68 -11.80 -23.92 7.11
CA LEU A 68 -12.42 -24.96 6.28
C LEU A 68 -11.93 -26.35 6.69
N ARG A 69 -10.62 -26.52 6.87
CA ARG A 69 -10.04 -27.80 7.33
C ARG A 69 -10.63 -28.21 8.68
N ARG A 70 -10.71 -27.27 9.62
CA ARG A 70 -11.29 -27.53 10.95
C ARG A 70 -12.74 -27.98 10.88
N VAL A 71 -13.57 -27.33 10.05
CA VAL A 71 -14.99 -27.72 9.93
C VAL A 71 -15.18 -29.00 9.11
N GLU A 72 -14.28 -29.31 8.18
CA GLU A 72 -14.24 -30.60 7.48
C GLU A 72 -13.87 -31.75 8.44
N ASP A 73 -12.92 -31.54 9.35
CA ASP A 73 -12.57 -32.51 10.40
C ASP A 73 -13.76 -32.75 11.36
N GLU A 74 -14.44 -31.69 11.79
CA GLU A 74 -15.66 -31.83 12.62
C GLU A 74 -16.77 -32.57 11.88
N LEU A 75 -16.98 -32.25 10.60
CA LEU A 75 -17.95 -32.94 9.77
C LEU A 75 -17.62 -34.44 9.68
N ALA A 76 -16.35 -34.82 9.51
CA ALA A 76 -15.93 -36.21 9.48
C ALA A 76 -16.23 -36.94 10.81
N VAL A 77 -15.90 -36.30 11.94
CA VAL A 77 -16.18 -36.86 13.28
C VAL A 77 -17.67 -37.07 13.49
N VAL A 78 -18.49 -36.05 13.24
CA VAL A 78 -19.94 -36.13 13.47
C VAL A 78 -20.60 -37.08 12.47
N SER A 79 -20.12 -37.14 11.22
CA SER A 79 -20.60 -38.11 10.23
C SER A 79 -20.37 -39.55 10.69
N ASN A 80 -19.21 -39.84 11.28
CA ASN A 80 -18.91 -41.16 11.83
C ASN A 80 -19.82 -41.52 13.02
N GLN A 81 -20.12 -40.56 13.89
CA GLN A 81 -21.05 -40.75 15.02
C GLN A 81 -22.46 -41.09 14.53
N VAL A 82 -22.97 -40.33 13.56
CA VAL A 82 -24.29 -40.57 12.97
C VAL A 82 -24.32 -41.89 12.20
N ALA A 83 -23.25 -42.26 11.49
CA ALA A 83 -23.15 -43.54 10.79
C ALA A 83 -23.17 -44.73 11.78
N ALA A 84 -22.47 -44.63 12.91
CA ALA A 84 -22.49 -45.63 13.96
C ALA A 84 -23.90 -45.80 14.57
N LEU A 85 -24.59 -44.68 14.82
CA LEU A 85 -25.98 -44.68 15.28
C LEU A 85 -26.91 -45.38 14.27
N ALA A 86 -26.80 -45.02 12.98
CA ALA A 86 -27.60 -45.64 11.93
C ALA A 86 -27.33 -47.14 11.81
N ALA A 87 -26.07 -47.57 11.94
CA ALA A 87 -25.69 -48.98 11.92
C ALA A 87 -26.25 -49.76 13.14
N GLN A 88 -26.25 -49.16 14.34
CA GLN A 88 -26.87 -49.78 15.51
C GLN A 88 -28.38 -49.93 15.34
N SER A 89 -29.06 -48.87 14.89
CA SER A 89 -30.50 -48.90 14.58
C SER A 89 -30.84 -49.99 13.55
N TYR A 90 -30.01 -50.15 12.52
CA TYR A 90 -30.17 -51.21 11.52
C TYR A 90 -30.01 -52.62 12.10
N ARG A 91 -28.99 -52.85 12.96
CA ARG A 91 -28.70 -54.18 13.56
C ARG A 91 -29.73 -54.64 14.57
N ILE A 92 -30.21 -53.73 15.42
CA ILE A 92 -31.23 -54.02 16.44
C ILE A 92 -32.60 -54.32 15.76
N GLY A 93 -32.74 -53.93 14.50
CA GLY A 93 -33.98 -54.06 13.74
C GLY A 93 -35.02 -53.05 14.22
N ARG A 94 -36.19 -53.03 13.58
CA ARG A 94 -37.32 -52.14 13.95
C ARG A 94 -38.01 -52.58 15.26
N LEU A 95 -37.27 -52.92 16.32
CA LEU A 95 -37.86 -52.91 17.65
C LEU A 95 -38.16 -51.47 17.99
N THR A 96 -39.44 -51.10 17.93
CA THR A 96 -39.86 -49.74 18.24
C THR A 96 -39.51 -49.44 19.70
N PRO A 97 -39.10 -48.20 20.05
CA PRO A 97 -38.93 -47.80 21.44
C PRO A 97 -40.14 -48.16 22.32
N VAL A 98 -41.33 -48.14 21.71
CA VAL A 98 -42.58 -48.63 22.30
C VAL A 98 -42.53 -50.11 22.69
N ALA A 99 -41.98 -51.00 21.84
CA ALA A 99 -41.82 -52.42 22.16
C ALA A 99 -40.80 -52.65 23.31
N MET A 100 -39.73 -51.86 23.38
CA MET A 100 -38.77 -51.92 24.49
C MET A 100 -39.37 -51.50 25.84
N LEU A 101 -40.27 -50.52 25.80
CA LEU A 101 -41.03 -50.04 26.95
C LEU A 101 -42.12 -51.03 27.39
N LEU A 102 -42.83 -51.64 26.44
CA LEU A 102 -43.88 -52.63 26.72
C LEU A 102 -43.35 -53.95 27.29
N ASN A 103 -42.08 -54.27 27.08
CA ASN A 103 -41.41 -55.43 27.68
C ASN A 103 -40.77 -55.11 29.04
N SER A 104 -41.41 -54.26 29.85
CA SER A 104 -40.99 -53.91 31.21
C SER A 104 -41.68 -54.81 32.24
N ALA A 105 -40.96 -55.18 33.30
CA ALA A 105 -41.46 -56.13 34.31
C ALA A 105 -42.24 -55.46 35.45
N SER A 106 -42.11 -54.13 35.60
CA SER A 106 -42.77 -53.34 36.64
C SER A 106 -42.90 -51.85 36.23
N PRO A 107 -43.74 -51.05 36.91
CA PRO A 107 -43.84 -49.61 36.66
C PRO A 107 -42.50 -48.85 36.81
N ASP A 108 -41.65 -49.24 37.76
CA ASP A 108 -40.35 -48.60 37.98
C ASP A 108 -39.37 -48.90 36.83
N ASP A 109 -39.32 -50.16 36.35
CA ASP A 109 -38.50 -50.57 35.18
C ASP A 109 -38.96 -49.87 33.89
N PHE A 110 -40.27 -49.63 33.74
CA PHE A 110 -40.79 -48.82 32.64
C PHE A 110 -40.23 -47.39 32.67
N MET A 111 -40.27 -46.73 33.82
CA MET A 111 -39.82 -45.34 33.97
C MET A 111 -38.31 -45.20 33.75
N GLU A 112 -37.51 -46.14 34.24
CA GLU A 112 -36.06 -46.16 34.02
C GLU A 112 -35.74 -46.28 32.51
N ARG A 113 -36.38 -47.23 31.82
CA ARG A 113 -36.21 -47.41 30.36
C ARG A 113 -36.68 -46.20 29.57
N ALA A 114 -37.78 -45.57 29.97
CA ALA A 114 -38.28 -44.35 29.33
C ALA A 114 -37.28 -43.19 29.45
N SER A 115 -36.68 -43.00 30.63
CA SER A 115 -35.64 -41.99 30.85
C SER A 115 -34.39 -42.26 30.02
N ALA A 116 -33.95 -43.52 29.94
CA ALA A 116 -32.80 -43.91 29.14
C ALA A 116 -33.03 -43.68 27.64
N LEU A 117 -34.24 -44.00 27.14
CA LEU A 117 -34.64 -43.74 25.76
C LEU A 117 -34.70 -42.24 25.44
N ASP A 118 -35.19 -41.41 26.37
CA ASP A 118 -35.20 -39.95 26.19
C ASP A 118 -33.78 -39.38 26.09
N VAL A 119 -32.86 -39.79 26.98
CA VAL A 119 -31.45 -39.37 26.92
C VAL A 119 -30.80 -39.77 25.59
N LEU A 120 -31.08 -40.98 25.09
CA LEU A 120 -30.61 -41.44 23.78
C LEU A 120 -31.19 -40.58 22.65
N ALA A 121 -32.50 -40.32 22.64
CA ALA A 121 -33.16 -39.50 21.63
C ALA A 121 -32.61 -38.06 21.61
N GLN A 122 -32.37 -37.45 22.78
CA GLN A 122 -31.77 -36.13 22.88
C GLN A 122 -30.33 -36.09 22.34
N ARG A 123 -29.53 -37.12 22.64
CA ARG A 123 -28.16 -37.27 22.13
C ARG A 123 -28.15 -37.40 20.61
N ASP A 124 -29.01 -38.26 20.07
CA ASP A 124 -29.10 -38.54 18.65
C ASP A 124 -29.62 -37.33 17.87
N GLY A 125 -30.63 -36.64 18.41
CA GLY A 125 -31.12 -35.36 17.86
C GLY A 125 -30.03 -34.28 17.86
N THR A 126 -29.18 -34.24 18.89
CA THR A 126 -28.02 -33.32 18.94
C THR A 126 -26.97 -33.68 17.90
N ALA A 127 -26.65 -34.97 17.72
CA ALA A 127 -25.71 -35.41 16.69
C ALA A 127 -26.20 -35.05 15.27
N MET A 128 -27.50 -35.24 14.99
CA MET A 128 -28.10 -34.86 13.70
C MET A 128 -28.07 -33.35 13.46
N ARG A 129 -28.36 -32.51 14.48
CA ARG A 129 -28.23 -31.05 14.36
C ARG A 129 -26.79 -30.64 14.06
N ARG A 130 -25.83 -31.17 14.82
CA ARG A 130 -24.41 -30.89 14.60
C ARG A 130 -23.94 -31.33 13.21
N LEU A 131 -24.44 -32.44 12.69
CA LEU A 131 -24.13 -32.89 11.33
C LEU A 131 -24.59 -31.86 10.29
N THR A 132 -25.83 -31.39 10.42
CA THR A 132 -26.40 -30.37 9.54
C THR A 132 -25.60 -29.06 9.65
N GLU A 133 -25.35 -28.58 10.87
CA GLU A 133 -24.58 -27.37 11.14
C GLU A 133 -23.15 -27.44 10.54
N ALA A 134 -22.46 -28.58 10.69
CA ALA A 134 -21.13 -28.80 10.13
C ALA A 134 -21.14 -28.81 8.60
N ARG A 135 -22.13 -29.45 7.97
CA ARG A 135 -22.30 -29.43 6.51
C ARG A 135 -22.56 -28.01 5.98
N GLU A 136 -23.41 -27.26 6.66
CA GLU A 136 -23.68 -25.88 6.29
C GLU A 136 -22.44 -25.00 6.51
N ALA A 137 -21.70 -25.20 7.60
CA ALA A 137 -20.46 -24.49 7.86
C ALA A 137 -19.44 -24.71 6.73
N VAL A 138 -19.19 -25.97 6.34
CA VAL A 138 -18.33 -26.29 5.17
C VAL A 138 -18.79 -25.56 3.92
N THR A 139 -20.10 -25.57 3.63
CA THR A 139 -20.68 -24.91 2.45
C THR A 139 -20.45 -23.39 2.50
N ARG A 140 -20.74 -22.76 3.65
CA ARG A 140 -20.55 -21.32 3.84
C ARG A 140 -19.08 -20.90 3.75
N THR A 141 -18.17 -21.66 4.37
CA THR A 141 -16.74 -21.35 4.36
C THR A 141 -16.16 -21.52 2.94
N LYS A 142 -16.58 -22.53 2.18
CA LYS A 142 -16.22 -22.66 0.75
C LYS A 142 -16.70 -21.46 -0.07
N ALA A 143 -17.96 -21.05 0.09
CA ALA A 143 -18.48 -19.87 -0.60
C ALA A 143 -17.73 -18.59 -0.21
N ALA A 144 -17.32 -18.43 1.05
CA ALA A 144 -16.51 -17.30 1.50
C ALA A 144 -15.11 -17.29 0.86
N ILE A 145 -14.46 -18.46 0.73
CA ILE A 145 -13.19 -18.59 0.00
C ILE A 145 -13.36 -18.21 -1.47
N ASP A 146 -14.43 -18.68 -2.12
CA ASP A 146 -14.72 -18.34 -3.52
C ASP A 146 -14.97 -16.84 -3.70
N ASN A 147 -15.59 -16.18 -2.72
CA ASN A 147 -15.76 -14.72 -2.72
C ASN A 147 -14.40 -14.01 -2.66
N GLU A 148 -13.48 -14.45 -1.81
CA GLU A 148 -12.13 -13.88 -1.75
C GLU A 148 -11.38 -14.11 -3.07
N VAL A 149 -11.47 -15.29 -3.69
CA VAL A 149 -10.85 -15.54 -5.00
C VAL A 149 -11.37 -14.57 -6.07
N ARG A 150 -12.68 -14.31 -6.11
CA ARG A 150 -13.26 -13.32 -7.03
C ARG A 150 -12.79 -11.90 -6.75
N GLU A 151 -12.69 -11.52 -5.48
CA GLU A 151 -12.14 -10.22 -5.10
C GLU A 151 -10.67 -10.09 -5.51
N GLN A 152 -9.85 -11.13 -5.33
CA GLN A 152 -8.46 -11.14 -5.79
C GLN A 152 -8.34 -10.93 -7.30
N ALA A 153 -9.13 -11.67 -8.09
CA ALA A 153 -9.16 -11.52 -9.55
C ALA A 153 -9.55 -10.09 -9.98
N LYS A 154 -10.56 -9.51 -9.30
CA LYS A 154 -10.98 -8.13 -9.52
C LYS A 154 -9.85 -7.14 -9.21
N GLN A 155 -9.15 -7.29 -8.08
CA GLN A 155 -8.06 -6.39 -7.72
C GLN A 155 -6.86 -6.50 -8.68
N VAL A 156 -6.54 -7.71 -9.16
CA VAL A 156 -5.53 -7.90 -10.22
C VAL A 156 -5.94 -7.18 -11.51
N ALA A 157 -7.20 -7.27 -11.92
CA ALA A 157 -7.71 -6.54 -13.09
C ALA A 157 -7.64 -5.01 -12.92
N ILE A 158 -7.96 -4.51 -11.73
CA ILE A 158 -7.82 -3.07 -11.40
C ILE A 158 -6.35 -2.66 -11.49
N MET A 159 -5.42 -3.42 -10.90
CA MET A 159 -3.99 -3.12 -10.97
C MET A 159 -3.48 -3.08 -12.41
N ALA A 160 -3.89 -4.03 -13.24
CA ALA A 160 -3.55 -4.06 -14.67
C ALA A 160 -4.10 -2.84 -15.42
N LYS A 161 -5.35 -2.45 -15.15
CA LYS A 161 -5.95 -1.24 -15.74
C LYS A 161 -5.20 0.03 -15.31
N LYS A 162 -4.82 0.13 -14.04
CA LYS A 162 -4.07 1.28 -13.52
C LYS A 162 -2.65 1.38 -14.08
N LYS A 163 -1.99 0.24 -14.29
CA LYS A 163 -0.74 0.19 -15.05
C LYS A 163 -0.93 0.75 -16.47
N GLN A 164 -1.93 0.28 -17.20
CA GLN A 164 -2.22 0.77 -18.54
C GLN A 164 -2.63 2.25 -18.58
N ASP A 165 -3.41 2.73 -17.60
CA ASP A 165 -3.76 4.16 -17.47
C ASP A 165 -2.48 5.01 -17.37
N ALA A 166 -1.53 4.56 -16.56
CA ALA A 166 -0.26 5.24 -16.35
C ALA A 166 0.64 5.22 -17.60
N GLU A 167 0.80 4.05 -18.22
CA GLU A 167 1.56 3.88 -19.48
C GLU A 167 0.98 4.73 -20.61
N ARG A 168 -0.35 4.80 -20.74
CA ARG A 168 -1.01 5.69 -21.72
C ARG A 168 -0.75 7.16 -21.43
N ALA A 169 -0.85 7.56 -20.16
CA ALA A 169 -0.60 8.95 -19.77
C ALA A 169 0.85 9.35 -20.08
N LEU A 170 1.81 8.47 -19.80
CA LEU A 170 3.22 8.68 -20.09
C LEU A 170 3.51 8.64 -21.60
N GLY A 171 2.97 7.68 -22.34
CA GLY A 171 3.14 7.59 -23.79
C GLY A 171 2.59 8.82 -24.54
N ALA A 172 1.46 9.38 -24.08
CA ALA A 172 0.95 10.66 -24.59
C ALA A 172 1.89 11.85 -24.32
N ALA A 173 2.79 11.70 -23.35
CA ALA A 173 3.85 12.64 -23.00
C ALA A 173 5.24 12.13 -23.44
N ASN A 174 5.33 11.32 -24.51
CA ASN A 174 6.57 10.77 -25.07
C ASN A 174 7.43 9.93 -24.09
N GLY A 175 6.80 9.34 -23.07
CA GLY A 175 7.42 8.39 -22.16
C GLY A 175 7.59 7.00 -22.78
N ASN A 176 8.74 6.36 -22.54
CA ASN A 176 9.08 5.00 -22.95
C ASN A 176 9.73 4.24 -21.79
N ALA A 177 9.64 2.91 -21.78
CA ALA A 177 10.23 2.09 -20.72
C ALA A 177 11.71 2.42 -20.49
N ALA A 178 12.06 2.64 -19.22
CA ALA A 178 13.41 2.96 -18.79
C ALA A 178 13.84 2.04 -17.64
N GLY A 179 15.13 2.01 -17.31
CA GLY A 179 15.70 0.95 -16.45
C GLY A 179 16.64 1.43 -15.35
N GLY A 180 16.65 2.72 -15.02
CA GLY A 180 17.87 3.34 -14.49
C GLY A 180 18.26 3.03 -13.04
N PHE A 181 17.32 2.90 -12.10
CA PHE A 181 17.65 3.12 -10.67
C PHE A 181 17.02 2.11 -9.72
N VAL A 182 17.55 0.89 -9.70
CA VAL A 182 17.19 -0.15 -8.72
C VAL A 182 18.45 -0.73 -8.12
N ASP A 183 18.56 -0.68 -6.79
CA ASP A 183 19.65 -1.29 -6.04
C ASP A 183 19.09 -2.25 -4.98
N ALA A 184 19.35 -3.54 -5.20
CA ALA A 184 18.94 -4.60 -4.28
C ALA A 184 19.61 -4.49 -2.90
N ASN A 185 20.73 -3.78 -2.77
CA ASN A 185 21.48 -3.62 -1.53
C ASN A 185 21.11 -2.37 -0.73
N SER A 186 20.24 -1.50 -1.27
CA SER A 186 19.80 -0.29 -0.59
C SER A 186 19.18 -0.60 0.78
N ALA A 187 19.43 0.24 1.79
CA ALA A 187 18.94 -0.02 3.14
C ALA A 187 17.40 -0.04 3.22
N LEU A 188 16.85 -0.81 4.16
CA LEU A 188 15.41 -0.83 4.43
C LEU A 188 15.01 0.29 5.39
N ALA A 189 14.05 1.10 4.98
CA ALA A 189 13.40 2.09 5.82
C ALA A 189 12.50 1.42 6.87
N LYS A 190 12.26 2.11 7.99
CA LYS A 190 11.18 1.76 8.92
C LYS A 190 9.82 2.02 8.22
N PRO A 191 8.83 1.12 8.32
CA PRO A 191 7.52 1.34 7.72
C PRO A 191 6.83 2.57 8.30
N ALA A 192 6.16 3.35 7.46
CA ALA A 192 5.19 4.33 7.90
C ALA A 192 3.94 3.63 8.46
N PRO A 193 3.24 4.23 9.44
CA PRO A 193 1.99 3.70 9.96
C PRO A 193 0.93 3.51 8.88
N ARG A 194 0.14 2.44 9.02
CA ARG A 194 -1.01 2.08 8.18
C ARG A 194 -2.25 1.91 9.04
N ASN A 195 -3.42 2.04 8.44
CA ASN A 195 -4.69 1.69 9.07
C ASN A 195 -4.75 0.18 9.37
N SER A 196 -5.69 -0.24 10.22
CA SER A 196 -5.88 -1.67 10.57
C SER A 196 -6.21 -2.54 9.36
N ASP A 197 -6.86 -1.96 8.35
CA ASP A 197 -7.14 -2.58 7.05
C ASP A 197 -5.95 -2.49 6.07
N GLY A 198 -4.77 -2.07 6.51
CA GLY A 198 -3.57 -1.94 5.69
C GLY A 198 -3.56 -0.78 4.70
N SER A 199 -4.64 0.00 4.59
CA SER A 199 -4.69 1.21 3.76
C SER A 199 -3.81 2.33 4.35
N TRP A 200 -3.47 3.31 3.51
CA TRP A 200 -2.76 4.50 3.95
C TRP A 200 -3.73 5.50 4.61
N PRO A 201 -3.41 6.05 5.79
CA PRO A 201 -4.22 7.09 6.38
C PRO A 201 -4.20 8.35 5.50
N THR A 202 -5.35 9.03 5.42
CA THR A 202 -5.42 10.35 4.82
C THR A 202 -4.68 11.34 5.71
N GLU A 203 -3.67 11.99 5.16
CA GLU A 203 -2.86 12.97 5.90
C GLU A 203 -3.00 14.36 5.29
N LYS A 204 -2.89 15.36 6.14
CA LYS A 204 -2.93 16.79 5.76
C LYS A 204 -1.57 17.42 6.00
N CYS A 205 -1.32 18.53 5.31
CA CYS A 205 -0.19 19.42 5.54
C CYS A 205 -0.36 20.12 6.89
N ILE A 206 0.15 19.50 7.97
CA ILE A 206 0.00 20.01 9.35
C ILE A 206 1.28 19.90 10.18
N VAL A 207 2.30 19.23 9.66
CA VAL A 207 3.58 19.07 10.34
C VAL A 207 4.53 20.12 9.79
N ASP A 208 5.25 20.81 10.67
CA ASP A 208 6.25 21.80 10.24
C ASP A 208 7.29 21.15 9.34
N ASP A 209 7.53 21.76 8.17
CA ASP A 209 8.53 21.29 7.22
C ASP A 209 9.94 21.65 7.72
N PRO A 210 10.83 20.67 8.01
CA PRO A 210 12.19 20.96 8.46
C PRO A 210 13.09 21.51 7.35
N THR A 211 12.60 21.58 6.11
CA THR A 211 13.36 22.01 4.93
C THR A 211 12.97 23.39 4.43
N THR A 212 11.80 23.91 4.82
CA THR A 212 11.27 25.22 4.40
C THR A 212 10.51 25.88 5.55
N SER A 213 9.75 26.94 5.30
CA SER A 213 8.83 27.55 6.28
C SER A 213 7.38 27.05 6.15
N GLY A 214 7.16 25.98 5.39
CA GLY A 214 5.83 25.44 5.08
C GLY A 214 5.41 24.28 5.99
N CYS A 215 4.45 23.50 5.50
CA CYS A 215 4.02 22.26 6.14
C CYS A 215 4.20 21.04 5.23
N ILE A 216 4.27 19.88 5.84
CA ILE A 216 4.28 18.57 5.19
C ILE A 216 3.33 17.61 5.89
N THR A 217 3.06 16.48 5.25
CA THR A 217 2.37 15.37 5.90
C THR A 217 3.33 14.60 6.83
N ALA A 218 2.78 13.85 7.78
CA ALA A 218 3.57 13.01 8.67
C ALA A 218 4.36 11.94 7.89
N ARG A 219 3.79 11.42 6.80
CA ARG A 219 4.42 10.45 5.89
C ARG A 219 5.59 11.06 5.13
N THR A 220 5.46 12.29 4.64
CA THR A 220 6.55 13.01 3.98
C THR A 220 7.69 13.27 4.97
N LEU A 221 7.39 13.73 6.19
CA LEU A 221 8.41 13.90 7.24
C LEU A 221 9.11 12.58 7.56
N HIS A 222 8.35 11.48 7.67
CA HIS A 222 8.90 10.16 7.92
C HIS A 222 9.84 9.73 6.79
N ALA A 223 9.44 9.86 5.53
CA ALA A 223 10.28 9.51 4.38
C ALA A 223 11.57 10.36 4.33
N PHE A 224 11.47 11.67 4.58
CA PHE A 224 12.61 12.57 4.72
C PHE A 224 13.57 12.07 5.81
N ASN A 225 13.06 11.78 7.02
CA ASN A 225 13.88 11.30 8.13
C ASN A 225 14.53 9.94 7.84
N GLN A 226 13.84 9.03 7.14
CA GLN A 226 14.43 7.75 6.71
C GLN A 226 15.56 7.96 5.71
N ALA A 227 15.43 8.89 4.75
CA ALA A 227 16.54 9.23 3.84
C ALA A 227 17.75 9.80 4.60
N ARG A 228 17.53 10.75 5.52
CA ARG A 228 18.59 11.35 6.35
C ARG A 228 19.32 10.31 7.21
N ALA A 229 18.57 9.37 7.80
CA ALA A 229 19.12 8.26 8.60
C ALA A 229 20.00 7.31 7.76
N ASN A 230 19.77 7.23 6.45
CA ASN A 230 20.56 6.44 5.51
C ASN A 230 21.61 7.29 4.76
N ASN A 231 22.07 8.36 5.40
CA ASN A 231 23.15 9.24 4.94
C ASN A 231 22.86 10.06 3.68
N PHE A 232 21.60 10.17 3.26
CA PHE A 232 21.17 11.13 2.23
C PHE A 232 20.93 12.49 2.87
N LYS A 233 22.02 13.25 3.07
CA LYS A 233 22.04 14.49 3.87
C LYS A 233 22.23 15.78 3.07
N ARG A 234 22.22 15.72 1.74
CA ARG A 234 22.25 16.93 0.90
C ARG A 234 20.96 17.74 1.08
N TYR A 235 20.98 18.98 0.57
CA TYR A 235 19.86 19.91 0.71
C TYR A 235 18.57 19.30 0.16
N ALA A 236 17.44 19.64 0.76
CA ALA A 236 16.13 19.23 0.29
C ALA A 236 15.15 20.39 0.43
N SER A 237 14.04 20.34 -0.31
CA SER A 237 12.96 21.31 -0.24
C SER A 237 11.64 20.58 -0.44
N CYS A 238 10.79 20.55 0.59
CA CYS A 238 9.57 19.76 0.60
C CYS A 238 8.31 20.58 0.33
N HIS A 239 8.15 21.73 0.94
CA HIS A 239 6.97 22.56 0.73
C HIS A 239 7.23 23.80 -0.14
N ARG A 240 6.28 24.13 -1.00
CA ARG A 240 6.12 25.45 -1.60
C ARG A 240 4.63 25.74 -1.78
N SER A 241 4.21 26.97 -1.50
CA SER A 241 2.79 27.37 -1.51
C SER A 241 2.24 27.63 -2.92
N GLY A 242 3.12 27.85 -3.90
CA GLY A 242 2.78 28.01 -5.31
C GLY A 242 3.05 26.75 -6.14
N GLY A 243 2.52 26.74 -7.37
CA GLY A 243 2.62 25.61 -8.29
C GLY A 243 1.44 24.63 -8.19
N GLY A 244 1.40 23.66 -9.11
CA GLY A 244 0.50 22.50 -9.02
C GLY A 244 1.12 21.36 -8.24
N GLY A 245 0.54 20.15 -8.36
CA GLY A 245 1.18 18.93 -7.89
C GLY A 245 1.16 18.73 -6.37
N GLU A 246 2.25 18.16 -5.86
CA GLU A 246 2.30 17.54 -4.53
C GLU A 246 2.99 18.39 -3.47
N HIS A 247 3.83 19.35 -3.85
CA HIS A 247 4.50 20.23 -2.90
C HIS A 247 3.53 21.12 -2.10
N PRO A 248 2.52 21.78 -2.71
CA PRO A 248 1.56 22.59 -1.94
C PRO A 248 0.71 21.75 -0.98
N LYS A 249 0.55 20.45 -1.28
CA LYS A 249 -0.15 19.49 -0.43
C LYS A 249 0.72 18.96 0.71
N GLY A 250 2.02 19.29 0.75
CA GLY A 250 2.97 18.75 1.72
C GLY A 250 3.33 17.29 1.49
N ARG A 251 3.09 16.78 0.27
CA ARG A 251 3.26 15.37 -0.12
C ARG A 251 4.47 15.14 -1.03
N ALA A 252 5.37 16.10 -1.16
CA ALA A 252 6.58 15.94 -1.95
C ALA A 252 7.83 16.48 -1.28
N CYS A 253 8.98 16.02 -1.77
CA CYS A 253 10.31 16.54 -1.43
C CYS A 253 11.24 16.44 -2.64
N ASP A 254 11.88 17.56 -2.96
CA ASP A 254 13.02 17.60 -3.89
C ASP A 254 14.30 17.44 -3.07
N PHE A 255 15.14 16.46 -3.42
CA PHE A 255 16.42 16.22 -2.77
C PHE A 255 17.54 16.56 -3.75
N ALA A 256 18.29 17.62 -3.46
CA ALA A 256 19.39 18.07 -4.29
C ALA A 256 20.39 16.94 -4.53
N ALA A 257 20.77 16.77 -5.79
CA ALA A 257 21.85 15.89 -6.15
C ALA A 257 23.17 16.51 -5.71
N ALA A 258 23.43 17.79 -5.98
CA ALA A 258 24.69 18.45 -5.63
C ALA A 258 24.81 18.83 -4.15
N THR A 259 26.04 18.95 -3.64
CA THR A 259 26.29 19.47 -2.29
C THR A 259 25.97 20.95 -2.14
N GLY A 260 26.05 21.73 -3.23
CA GLY A 260 25.69 23.15 -3.27
C GLY A 260 24.18 23.43 -3.34
N GLY A 261 23.34 22.39 -3.31
CA GLY A 261 21.89 22.51 -3.41
C GLY A 261 21.39 22.32 -4.84
N PHE A 262 20.36 23.06 -5.22
CA PHE A 262 19.71 22.94 -6.54
C PHE A 262 20.47 23.71 -7.63
N GLU A 263 21.71 23.32 -7.88
CA GLU A 263 22.56 23.95 -8.90
C GLU A 263 21.92 23.83 -10.30
N ASN A 264 22.02 24.89 -11.11
CA ASN A 264 21.42 24.91 -12.45
C ASN A 264 22.29 24.18 -13.50
N VAL A 265 22.78 22.99 -13.14
CA VAL A 265 23.57 22.09 -13.99
C VAL A 265 23.05 20.66 -13.84
N ASN A 266 23.19 19.83 -14.88
CA ASN A 266 22.89 18.41 -14.75
C ASN A 266 23.88 17.78 -13.76
N ALA A 267 23.39 16.94 -12.86
CA ALA A 267 24.25 16.16 -11.98
C ALA A 267 25.14 15.24 -12.82
N THR A 268 26.44 15.23 -12.49
CA THR A 268 27.45 14.37 -13.11
C THR A 268 28.36 13.80 -12.02
N GLY A 269 29.14 12.77 -12.34
CA GLY A 269 30.05 12.12 -11.37
C GLY A 269 29.35 11.73 -10.06
N ASP A 270 29.99 12.03 -8.94
CA ASP A 270 29.50 11.75 -7.58
C ASP A 270 28.08 12.26 -7.29
N ASP A 271 27.68 13.39 -7.90
CA ASP A 271 26.33 13.93 -7.70
C ASP A 271 25.26 13.09 -8.37
N LYS A 272 25.57 12.59 -9.56
CA LYS A 272 24.68 11.65 -10.23
C LYS A 272 24.61 10.32 -9.47
N GLU A 273 25.76 9.79 -9.03
CA GLU A 273 25.79 8.55 -8.23
C GLU A 273 25.04 8.67 -6.90
N TYR A 274 25.10 9.84 -6.26
CA TYR A 274 24.28 10.13 -5.08
C TYR A 274 22.78 10.10 -5.41
N GLY A 275 22.36 10.77 -6.49
CA GLY A 275 20.97 10.77 -6.94
C GLY A 275 20.47 9.36 -7.32
N ASP A 276 21.27 8.59 -8.05
CA ASP A 276 20.96 7.21 -8.45
C ASP A 276 20.68 6.33 -7.21
N ARG A 277 21.54 6.42 -6.18
CA ARG A 277 21.35 5.68 -4.92
C ARG A 277 20.13 6.15 -4.13
N LEU A 278 19.85 7.45 -4.12
CA LEU A 278 18.70 8.01 -3.42
C LEU A 278 17.38 7.59 -4.09
N ALA A 279 17.31 7.67 -5.42
CA ALA A 279 16.17 7.19 -6.19
C ALA A 279 15.94 5.70 -5.94
N ALA A 280 17.00 4.88 -6.02
CA ALA A 280 16.93 3.45 -5.72
C ALA A 280 16.45 3.16 -4.28
N PHE A 281 16.89 3.94 -3.29
CA PHE A 281 16.42 3.82 -1.91
C PHE A 281 14.91 4.05 -1.80
N PHE A 282 14.37 5.10 -2.41
CA PHE A 282 12.93 5.35 -2.36
C PHE A 282 12.12 4.30 -3.12
N VAL A 283 12.59 3.85 -4.28
CA VAL A 283 11.98 2.77 -5.05
C VAL A 283 11.91 1.48 -4.24
N LYS A 284 13.04 1.06 -3.66
CA LYS A 284 13.10 -0.15 -2.81
C LYS A 284 12.16 -0.07 -1.62
N ASN A 285 12.00 1.13 -1.05
CA ASN A 285 11.19 1.37 0.13
C ASN A 285 9.77 1.87 -0.17
N ALA A 286 9.32 1.84 -1.43
CA ALA A 286 8.10 2.49 -1.84
C ALA A 286 6.85 2.04 -1.05
N SER A 287 6.67 0.72 -0.88
CA SER A 287 5.58 0.16 -0.08
C SER A 287 5.71 0.46 1.42
N ARG A 288 6.93 0.64 1.92
CA ARG A 288 7.19 0.90 3.35
C ARG A 288 6.94 2.35 3.70
N LEU A 289 7.25 3.27 2.78
CA LEU A 289 7.13 4.71 2.99
C LEU A 289 5.80 5.27 2.46
N GLY A 290 5.15 4.60 1.51
CA GLY A 290 3.96 5.11 0.83
C GLY A 290 4.31 6.08 -0.29
N VAL A 291 5.32 5.72 -1.08
CA VAL A 291 5.75 6.47 -2.25
C VAL A 291 4.72 6.33 -3.35
N MET A 292 4.28 7.47 -3.87
CA MET A 292 3.39 7.56 -5.02
C MET A 292 4.20 7.48 -6.32
N TYR A 293 5.27 8.27 -6.44
CA TYR A 293 6.24 8.18 -7.52
C TYR A 293 7.58 8.80 -7.13
N VAL A 294 8.62 8.47 -7.89
CA VAL A 294 9.95 9.10 -7.82
C VAL A 294 10.31 9.60 -9.20
N ILE A 295 10.79 10.84 -9.34
CA ILE A 295 11.33 11.35 -10.60
C ILE A 295 12.82 11.58 -10.43
N TRP A 296 13.62 11.00 -11.31
CA TRP A 296 15.05 11.20 -11.33
C TRP A 296 15.59 11.07 -12.76
N TYR A 297 16.43 12.03 -13.13
CA TYR A 297 17.19 12.02 -14.38
C TYR A 297 16.34 11.79 -15.63
N ARG A 298 15.21 12.52 -15.71
CA ARG A 298 14.22 12.44 -16.80
C ARG A 298 13.47 11.09 -16.86
N GLU A 299 13.48 10.33 -15.78
CA GLU A 299 12.68 9.12 -15.63
C GLU A 299 11.72 9.27 -14.43
N ILE A 300 10.58 8.61 -14.50
CA ILE A 300 9.62 8.50 -13.41
C ILE A 300 9.41 7.03 -13.07
N TRP A 301 9.52 6.72 -11.78
CA TRP A 301 9.14 5.43 -11.23
C TRP A 301 7.76 5.50 -10.60
N MET A 302 6.91 4.52 -10.91
CA MET A 302 5.64 4.34 -10.19
C MET A 302 5.41 2.89 -9.78
N PRO A 303 4.64 2.66 -8.69
CA PRO A 303 4.15 1.34 -8.34
C PRO A 303 3.39 0.70 -9.51
N GLY A 304 3.85 -0.47 -9.95
CA GLY A 304 3.21 -1.28 -10.98
C GLY A 304 3.77 -1.11 -12.39
N THR A 305 4.29 0.07 -12.75
CA THR A 305 4.89 0.31 -14.07
C THR A 305 6.42 0.19 -14.02
N GLY A 306 7.05 0.59 -12.91
CA GLY A 306 8.50 0.71 -12.86
C GLY A 306 8.97 2.06 -13.42
N TRP A 307 10.23 2.11 -13.85
CA TRP A 307 10.84 3.29 -14.47
C TRP A 307 10.36 3.47 -15.91
N GLU A 308 9.92 4.68 -16.22
CA GLU A 308 9.46 5.12 -17.52
C GLU A 308 10.07 6.49 -17.82
N SER A 309 10.27 6.81 -19.09
CA SER A 309 10.80 8.13 -19.47
C SER A 309 9.78 9.21 -19.11
N TYR A 310 10.28 10.34 -18.59
CA TYR A 310 9.50 11.48 -18.17
C TYR A 310 10.02 12.74 -18.87
N SER A 311 9.41 13.06 -20.02
CA SER A 311 9.90 14.15 -20.85
C SER A 311 9.40 15.52 -20.36
N GLY A 312 10.21 16.19 -19.55
CA GLY A 312 10.17 17.64 -19.38
C GLY A 312 11.06 18.35 -20.41
N SER A 313 10.66 19.55 -20.83
CA SER A 313 11.54 20.53 -21.47
C SER A 313 11.97 21.57 -20.42
N GLY A 314 13.11 22.23 -20.64
CA GLY A 314 13.64 23.22 -19.69
C GLY A 314 14.98 22.83 -19.09
N GLY A 315 15.35 23.51 -18.01
CA GLY A 315 16.63 23.33 -17.33
C GLY A 315 16.72 22.07 -16.44
N PRO A 316 17.84 21.88 -15.74
CA PRO A 316 18.07 20.71 -14.89
C PRO A 316 17.01 20.49 -13.80
N ALA A 317 16.46 21.56 -13.23
CA ALA A 317 15.37 21.47 -12.27
C ALA A 317 14.08 20.93 -12.93
N ALA A 318 13.58 21.58 -13.99
CA ALA A 318 12.40 21.14 -14.76
C ALA A 318 12.47 19.67 -15.22
N THR A 319 13.69 19.21 -15.51
CA THR A 319 13.97 17.89 -16.08
C THR A 319 14.49 16.87 -15.06
N HIS A 320 14.54 17.25 -13.77
CA HIS A 320 14.93 16.41 -12.65
C HIS A 320 16.32 15.79 -12.78
N THR A 321 17.25 16.48 -13.44
CA THR A 321 18.63 16.01 -13.62
C THR A 321 19.58 16.56 -12.55
N ASN A 322 19.13 17.49 -11.71
CA ASN A 322 19.90 18.04 -10.58
C ASN A 322 19.34 17.69 -9.19
N HIS A 323 18.21 16.98 -9.12
CA HIS A 323 17.61 16.52 -7.87
C HIS A 323 16.70 15.30 -8.07
N VAL A 324 16.57 14.48 -7.02
CA VAL A 324 15.56 13.41 -6.95
C VAL A 324 14.27 13.99 -6.38
N HIS A 325 13.18 13.90 -7.12
CA HIS A 325 11.86 14.29 -6.65
C HIS A 325 11.11 13.08 -6.10
N LEU A 326 10.57 13.22 -4.89
CA LEU A 326 9.77 12.22 -4.21
C LEU A 326 8.34 12.73 -4.05
N SER A 327 7.35 11.92 -4.41
CA SER A 327 5.93 12.18 -4.13
C SER A 327 5.30 11.05 -3.31
N MET A 328 4.38 11.41 -2.40
CA MET A 328 3.81 10.54 -1.36
C MET A 328 2.28 10.40 -1.50
N LEU A 329 1.74 9.26 -1.05
CA LEU A 329 0.31 8.96 -1.02
C LEU A 329 -0.44 9.70 0.09
#